data_AF-A0A1F9VHG5-F1
#
_entry.id   AF-A0A1F9VHG5-F1
#
_cell.length_a   1.000
_cell.length_b   1.000
_cell.length_c   1.000
_cell.angle_alpha   90.00
_cell.angle_beta   90.00
_cell.angle_gamma   90.00
#
_symmetry.space_group_name_H-M   'P 1'
#
loop_
_entity.id
_entity.type
_entity.pdbx_description
1 polymer ?
#
loop_
_entity_poly.entity_id
_entity_poly.type
_entity_poly.pdbx_seq_one_letter_code
_entity_poly.pdbx_strand_id
1 'polypeptide(L)'
;MNTEIVVARCGLICSKCGAYLKKKCQGCHSDKPMFKGCPVKKCAIEKNILTCADCKDFSDLKECRKLNNMISKIISLFTKSNRVGSLCRIREIGLDKFKSENA
;
A
#
# COMPACT_ATOMS: atom_id res chain seq x y z
N MET A 1 -6.78 -12.99 18.96
CA MET A 1 -6.50 -13.39 17.57
C MET A 1 -5.55 -12.35 16.99
N ASN A 2 -4.31 -12.70 16.68
CA ASN A 2 -3.38 -11.76 16.05
C ASN A 2 -3.87 -11.54 14.61
N THR A 3 -4.41 -10.36 14.31
CA THR A 3 -4.81 -10.01 12.96
C THR A 3 -3.55 -9.74 12.16
N GLU A 4 -3.23 -10.58 11.18
CA GLU A 4 -2.08 -10.36 10.32
C GLU A 4 -2.25 -9.04 9.54
N ILE A 5 -1.29 -8.13 9.68
CA ILE A 5 -1.32 -6.84 8.98
C ILE A 5 -0.77 -6.99 7.57
N VAL A 6 -1.68 -6.92 6.62
CA VAL A 6 -1.36 -6.92 5.19
C VAL A 6 -1.24 -5.47 4.73
N VAL A 7 -0.02 -5.07 4.35
CA VAL A 7 0.27 -3.74 3.80
C VAL A 7 0.32 -3.83 2.28
N ALA A 8 -0.31 -2.88 1.60
CA ALA A 8 -0.27 -2.76 0.17
C ALA A 8 1.03 -2.11 -0.31
N ARG A 9 1.35 -2.33 -1.58
CA ARG A 9 2.50 -1.69 -2.25
C ARG A 9 2.46 -0.16 -2.13
N CYS A 10 1.28 0.44 -2.12
CA CYS A 10 1.09 1.89 -1.99
C CYS A 10 0.95 2.40 -0.55
N GLY A 11 1.13 1.56 0.48
CA GLY A 11 1.03 1.96 1.90
C GLY A 11 -0.38 1.89 2.51
N LEU A 12 -1.38 1.41 1.77
CA LEU A 12 -2.71 1.10 2.32
C LEU A 12 -2.64 -0.17 3.18
N ILE A 13 -3.28 -0.19 4.35
CA ILE A 13 -3.39 -1.43 5.15
C ILE A 13 -4.58 -2.23 4.60
N CYS A 14 -4.31 -3.22 3.76
CA CYS A 14 -5.32 -4.10 3.16
C CYS A 14 -6.15 -4.82 4.22
N SER A 15 -5.54 -5.30 5.31
CA SER A 15 -6.27 -6.02 6.37
C SER A 15 -7.33 -5.17 7.07
N LYS A 16 -7.24 -3.84 6.99
CA LYS A 16 -8.24 -2.88 7.52
C LYS A 16 -9.23 -2.38 6.45
N CYS A 17 -9.09 -2.81 5.20
CA CYS A 17 -9.97 -2.41 4.10
C CYS A 17 -11.29 -3.19 4.14
N GLY A 18 -12.43 -2.50 4.02
CA GLY A 18 -13.76 -3.15 4.02
C GLY A 18 -13.95 -4.20 2.92
N ALA A 19 -13.35 -4.04 1.75
CA ALA A 19 -13.41 -5.05 0.68
C ALA A 19 -12.63 -6.32 1.05
N TYR A 20 -11.47 -6.17 1.70
CA TYR A 20 -10.67 -7.29 2.20
C TYR A 20 -11.41 -8.03 3.31
N LEU A 21 -11.94 -7.29 4.30
CA LEU A 21 -12.74 -7.84 5.40
C LEU A 21 -13.99 -8.59 4.91
N LYS A 22 -14.64 -8.09 3.85
CA LYS A 22 -15.79 -8.74 3.21
C LYS A 22 -15.40 -9.87 2.25
N LYS A 23 -14.13 -10.28 2.20
CA LYS A 23 -13.59 -11.29 1.27
C LYS A 23 -13.82 -11.00 -0.22
N LYS A 24 -14.09 -9.73 -0.54
CA LYS A 24 -14.24 -9.20 -1.90
C LYS A 24 -12.93 -8.65 -2.45
N CYS A 25 -11.78 -8.92 -1.81
CA CYS A 25 -10.42 -8.51 -2.18
C CYS A 25 -9.43 -9.40 -1.40
N GLN A 26 -8.42 -10.00 -2.04
CA GLN A 26 -7.36 -10.77 -1.34
C GLN A 26 -6.11 -9.91 -1.06
N GLY A 27 -6.17 -8.59 -1.28
CA GLY A 27 -5.10 -7.65 -0.95
C GLY A 27 -4.07 -7.43 -2.07
N CYS A 28 -3.10 -6.54 -1.82
CA CYS A 28 -2.26 -5.99 -2.89
C CYS A 28 -1.21 -6.94 -3.47
N HIS A 29 -0.88 -7.98 -2.71
CA HIS A 29 0.09 -8.98 -3.14
C HIS A 29 -0.58 -10.18 -3.83
N SER A 30 -1.91 -10.19 -3.91
CA SER A 30 -2.70 -11.20 -4.60
C SER A 30 -3.05 -10.81 -6.04
N ASP A 31 -3.57 -11.77 -6.80
CA ASP A 31 -4.08 -11.55 -8.15
C ASP A 31 -5.58 -11.22 -8.20
N LYS A 32 -6.34 -11.45 -7.12
CA LYS A 32 -7.80 -11.31 -7.13
C LYS A 32 -8.42 -10.75 -5.83
N PRO A 33 -9.48 -9.95 -5.95
CA PRO A 33 -9.57 -8.81 -6.84
C PRO A 33 -8.69 -7.70 -6.30
N MET A 34 -7.65 -7.39 -7.06
CA MET A 34 -7.07 -6.06 -7.08
C MET A 34 -7.05 -5.60 -8.54
N PHE A 35 -7.28 -4.30 -8.75
CA PHE A 35 -7.38 -3.69 -10.08
C PHE A 35 -6.22 -4.12 -10.99
N LYS A 36 -6.53 -4.94 -12.01
CA LYS A 36 -5.56 -5.53 -12.96
C LYS A 36 -4.68 -4.49 -13.67
N GLY A 37 -5.07 -3.21 -13.66
CA GLY A 37 -4.33 -2.10 -14.25
C GLY A 37 -3.64 -1.16 -13.26
N CYS A 38 -3.43 -1.54 -11.99
CA CYS A 38 -2.84 -0.62 -11.01
C CYS A 38 -1.37 -0.30 -11.38
N PRO A 39 -1.05 0.96 -11.73
CA PRO A 39 0.30 1.32 -12.19
C PRO A 39 1.34 1.18 -11.06
N VAL A 40 0.93 1.38 -9.80
CA VAL A 40 1.80 1.18 -8.63
C VAL A 40 2.13 -0.31 -8.43
N LYS A 41 1.14 -1.20 -8.57
CA LYS A 41 1.37 -2.66 -8.45
C LYS A 41 2.37 -3.11 -9.51
N LYS A 42 2.12 -2.75 -10.77
CA LYS A 42 2.98 -3.09 -11.91
C LYS A 42 4.41 -2.61 -11.68
N CYS A 43 4.57 -1.32 -11.34
CA CYS A 43 5.88 -0.72 -11.11
C CYS A 43 6.65 -1.38 -9.95
N ALA A 44 5.98 -1.76 -8.86
CA ALA A 44 6.63 -2.40 -7.72
C ALA A 44 7.02 -3.87 -8.02
N ILE A 45 6.23 -4.58 -8.83
CA ILE A 45 6.58 -5.93 -9.31
C ILE A 45 7.81 -5.86 -10.22
N GLU A 46 7.82 -4.95 -11.19
CA GLU A 46 8.95 -4.75 -12.11
C GLU A 46 10.25 -4.38 -11.38
N LYS A 47 10.14 -3.61 -10.29
CA LYS A 47 11.27 -3.26 -9.43
C LYS A 47 11.61 -4.30 -8.35
N ASN A 48 10.83 -5.37 -8.26
CA ASN A 48 10.95 -6.39 -7.21
C ASN A 48 10.97 -5.83 -5.78
N ILE A 49 10.10 -4.86 -5.49
CA ILE A 49 9.96 -4.25 -4.16
C ILE A 49 8.63 -4.61 -3.51
N LEU A 50 8.62 -4.72 -2.18
CA LEU A 50 7.41 -5.05 -1.43
C LEU A 50 6.49 -3.84 -1.31
N THR A 51 7.04 -2.68 -1.00
CA THR A 51 6.28 -1.43 -0.90
C THR A 51 7.00 -0.28 -1.60
N CYS A 52 6.28 0.79 -1.91
CA CYS A 52 6.89 2.01 -2.42
C CYS A 52 7.89 2.65 -1.43
N ALA A 53 7.91 2.24 -0.17
CA ALA A 53 8.89 2.70 0.82
C ALA A 53 10.31 2.26 0.43
N ASP A 54 10.42 1.07 -0.19
CA ASP A 54 11.69 0.48 -0.67
C ASP A 54 12.18 1.14 -1.98
N CYS A 55 11.36 1.99 -2.60
CA CYS A 55 11.71 2.68 -3.83
C CYS A 55 12.81 3.72 -3.58
N LYS A 56 13.93 3.59 -4.31
CA LYS A 56 15.11 4.47 -4.22
C LYS A 56 15.13 5.58 -5.28
N ASP A 57 14.23 5.54 -6.25
CA ASP A 57 14.15 6.54 -7.33
C ASP A 57 13.78 7.95 -6.83
N PHE A 58 13.14 8.05 -5.67
CA PHE A 58 12.64 9.31 -5.12
C PHE A 58 12.97 9.44 -3.64
N SER A 59 13.66 10.53 -3.27
CA SER A 59 13.84 10.92 -1.87
C SER A 59 12.50 11.31 -1.24
N ASP A 60 11.71 12.17 -1.91
CA ASP A 60 10.33 12.45 -1.53
C ASP A 60 9.35 11.62 -2.38
N LEU A 61 8.60 10.72 -1.72
CA LEU A 61 7.58 9.88 -2.37
C LEU A 61 6.44 10.68 -3.01
N LYS A 62 6.24 11.95 -2.62
CA LYS A 62 5.26 12.86 -3.24
C LYS A 62 5.61 13.20 -4.69
N GLU A 63 6.88 13.07 -5.08
CA GLU A 63 7.33 13.31 -6.46
C GLU A 63 6.96 12.16 -7.40
N CYS A 64 6.68 10.97 -6.86
CA CYS A 64 6.32 9.82 -7.66
C CYS A 64 4.91 9.97 -8.25
N ARG A 65 4.82 10.33 -9.54
CA ARG A 65 3.55 10.46 -10.26
C ARG A 65 2.71 9.19 -10.22
N LYS A 66 3.32 8.00 -10.31
CA LYS A 66 2.58 6.72 -10.25
C LYS A 66 1.86 6.54 -8.92
N LEU A 67 2.49 6.95 -7.81
CA LEU A 67 1.92 6.90 -6.46
C LEU A 67 0.85 7.99 -6.25
N ASN A 68 1.08 9.19 -6.81
CA ASN A 68 0.24 10.36 -6.57
C ASN A 68 -0.87 10.60 -7.64
N ASN A 69 -0.91 9.81 -8.72
CA ASN A 69 -1.92 9.92 -9.77
C ASN A 69 -3.34 9.56 -9.28
N MET A 70 -4.31 10.35 -9.73
CA MET A 70 -5.70 10.58 -9.27
C MET A 70 -6.56 9.41 -8.73
N ILE A 71 -6.32 8.14 -9.10
CA ILE A 71 -7.06 6.98 -8.55
C ILE A 71 -6.77 6.82 -7.04
N SER A 72 -5.57 7.22 -6.65
CA SER A 72 -5.10 7.45 -5.29
C SER A 72 -5.99 8.33 -4.41
N LYS A 73 -6.65 9.34 -5.00
CA LYS A 73 -7.53 10.27 -4.27
C LYS A 73 -8.91 9.67 -4.02
N ILE A 74 -9.45 8.90 -4.96
CA ILE A 74 -10.78 8.29 -4.86
C ILE A 74 -10.82 7.24 -3.74
N ILE A 75 -9.80 6.39 -3.61
CA ILE A 75 -9.73 5.38 -2.53
C ILE A 75 -9.46 6.04 -1.16
N SER A 76 -8.76 7.17 -1.13
CA SER A 76 -8.49 7.94 0.10
C SER A 76 -9.77 8.48 0.75
N LEU A 77 -10.77 8.90 -0.06
CA LEU A 77 -12.06 9.38 0.44
C LEU A 77 -12.91 8.27 1.10
N PHE A 78 -12.77 7.02 0.66
CA PHE A 78 -13.50 5.88 1.25
C PHE A 78 -12.75 5.21 2.42
N THR A 79 -11.45 5.49 2.62
CA THR A 79 -10.61 4.75 3.60
C THR A 79 -9.91 5.60 4.66
N LYS A 80 -10.03 6.95 4.65
CA LYS A 80 -9.24 7.86 5.52
C LYS A 80 -7.76 7.45 5.61
N SER A 81 -7.18 6.89 4.54
CA SER A 81 -5.84 6.32 4.59
C SER A 81 -4.77 7.32 4.14
N ASN A 82 -3.80 7.59 5.02
CA ASN A 82 -2.63 8.39 4.68
C ASN A 82 -1.53 7.50 4.09
N ARG A 83 -1.68 7.16 2.80
CA ARG A 83 -0.78 6.24 2.09
C ARG A 83 0.68 6.71 2.07
N VAL A 84 0.94 7.98 1.76
CA VAL A 84 2.32 8.52 1.78
C VAL A 84 2.86 8.53 3.20
N GLY A 85 2.06 8.90 4.20
CA GLY A 85 2.44 8.83 5.61
C GLY A 85 2.82 7.42 6.07
N SER A 86 2.04 6.40 5.70
CA SER A 86 2.39 5.00 5.96
C SER A 86 3.74 4.62 5.35
N LEU A 87 4.00 5.03 4.10
CA LEU A 87 5.26 4.72 3.42
C LEU A 87 6.45 5.45 4.06
N CYS A 88 6.28 6.71 4.47
CA CYS A 88 7.30 7.43 5.24
C CYS A 88 7.56 6.72 6.57
N ARG A 89 6.52 6.30 7.30
CA ARG A 89 6.67 5.53 8.53
C ARG A 89 7.41 4.22 8.28
N ILE A 90 7.09 3.49 7.21
CA ILE A 90 7.81 2.26 6.84
C ILE A 90 9.30 2.53 6.56
N ARG A 91 9.66 3.67 5.94
CA ARG A 91 11.07 4.06 5.76
C ARG A 91 11.78 4.32 7.08
N GLU A 92 11.09 4.89 8.07
CA GLU A 92 11.66 5.19 9.38
C GLU A 92 11.87 3.95 10.25
N ILE A 93 10.87 3.05 10.29
CA ILE A 93 10.83 1.97 11.29
C ILE A 93 10.89 0.56 10.71
N GLY A 94 10.87 0.43 9.39
CA GLY A 94 10.79 -0.87 8.70
C GLY A 94 9.36 -1.42 8.62
N LEU A 95 9.15 -2.30 7.64
CA LEU A 95 7.83 -2.86 7.34
C LEU A 95 7.27 -3.71 8.49
N ASP A 96 8.11 -4.51 9.15
CA ASP A 96 7.65 -5.42 10.20
C ASP A 96 7.22 -4.67 11.46
N LYS A 97 7.99 -3.66 11.88
CA LYS A 97 7.59 -2.81 13.00
C LYS A 97 6.32 -2.01 12.68
N PHE A 98 6.18 -1.53 11.44
CA PHE A 98 4.95 -0.87 10.99
C PHE A 98 3.74 -1.80 11.06
N LYS A 99 3.90 -3.08 10.68
CA LYS A 99 2.85 -4.09 10.85
C LYS A 99 2.50 -4.27 12.33
N SER A 100 3.48 -4.36 13.22
CA SER A 100 3.25 -4.48 14.67
C SER A 100 2.52 -3.27 15.27
N GLU A 101 2.85 -2.04 14.86
CA GLU A 101 2.15 -0.81 15.30
C GLU A 101 0.68 -0.77 14.85
N ASN A 102 0.32 -1.59 13.88
CA ASN A 102 -0.99 -1.58 13.25
C ASN A 102 -1.81 -2.85 13.47
N ALA A 103 -1.30 -3.81 14.25
CA ALA A 103 -1.92 -5.11 14.55
C ALA A 103 -3.31 -5.00 15.21
#